data_AF-A0A4Y2EDY7-F1
#
_entry.id   AF-A0A4Y2EDY7-F1
#
_cell.length_a   1.000
_cell.length_b   1.000
_cell.length_c   1.000
_cell.angle_alpha   90.00
_cell.angle_beta   90.00
_cell.angle_gamma   90.00
#
_symmetry.space_group_name_H-M   'P 1'
#
loop_
_entity.id
_entity.type
_entity.pdbx_description
1 polymer ?
#
loop_
_entity_poly.entity_id
_entity_poly.type
_entity_poly.pdbx_seq_one_letter_code
_entity_poly.pdbx_strand_id
1 'polypeptide(L)'
;MKIPLAERLFIKNQRLERKMVIGDVDVIATEKREKEKRKQMEDKRIKPRECDRYGISDRAAASFASAVLQDIGIVNEGETSHVVDRNKIRRLRKKLQNAISESTKLTVSWSLLTGLYFDGRKDNTKVLINEDTKYYPNTQKEEHYTLVNEPNSVYIGYVTAAIGGAKDIKESILNFFVSNNMQLNGLTVIGCDGTNVNTGHKRGFIRLMELASIDHYNGEFVCFKQRSFLSVIY
;
A
#
# COMPACT_ATOMS: atom_id res chain seq x y z
N MET A 1 -1.96 42.03 15.21
CA MET A 1 -0.71 41.59 14.53
C MET A 1 0.42 42.50 15.00
N LYS A 2 1.48 41.97 15.62
CA LYS A 2 2.62 42.76 16.13
C LYS A 2 3.60 43.01 14.99
N ILE A 3 3.62 44.23 14.46
CA ILE A 3 4.53 44.62 13.37
C ILE A 3 5.93 44.91 13.97
N PRO A 4 7.01 44.30 13.45
CA PRO A 4 8.39 44.55 13.86
C PRO A 4 8.75 46.04 13.80
N LEU A 5 9.55 46.52 14.76
CA LEU A 5 9.88 47.96 14.86
C LEU A 5 10.53 48.51 13.57
N ALA A 6 11.33 47.70 12.87
CA ALA A 6 12.00 48.07 11.62
C ALA A 6 11.01 48.37 10.46
N GLU A 7 9.87 47.69 10.42
CA GLU A 7 8.90 47.80 9.32
C GLU A 7 7.89 48.94 9.52
N ARG A 8 7.82 49.52 10.73
CA ARG A 8 6.88 50.60 11.05
C ARG A 8 7.18 51.90 10.31
N LEU A 9 8.44 52.18 10.02
CA LEU A 9 8.86 53.40 9.31
C LEU A 9 8.45 53.34 7.82
N PHE A 10 8.55 52.14 7.22
CA PHE A 10 8.18 51.88 5.83
C PHE A 10 6.67 52.10 5.58
N ILE A 11 5.82 51.58 6.48
CA ILE A 11 4.36 51.77 6.42
C ILE A 11 3.96 53.24 6.62
N LYS A 12 4.66 53.97 7.50
CA LYS A 12 4.40 55.41 7.71
C LYS A 12 4.68 56.23 6.46
N ASN A 13 5.78 55.95 5.76
CA ASN A 13 6.13 56.67 4.54
C ASN A 13 5.08 56.50 3.43
N GLN A 14 4.50 55.31 3.25
CA GLN A 14 3.45 55.08 2.22
C GLN A 14 2.17 55.93 2.37
N ARG A 15 1.84 56.43 3.58
CA ARG A 15 0.62 57.21 3.82
C ARG A 15 0.77 58.71 3.60
N LEU A 16 1.97 59.26 3.81
CA LEU A 16 2.23 60.71 3.72
C LEU A 16 2.98 61.08 2.44
N GLU A 17 3.83 60.21 1.93
CA GLU A 17 4.57 60.41 0.69
C GLU A 17 4.46 59.14 -0.15
N ARG A 18 3.87 59.22 -1.35
CA ARG A 18 3.91 58.10 -2.30
C ARG A 18 5.31 57.99 -2.91
N LYS A 19 6.29 57.56 -2.11
CA LYS A 19 7.63 57.19 -2.57
C LYS A 19 7.62 55.70 -2.89
N MET A 20 7.69 55.38 -4.19
CA MET A 20 7.87 54.02 -4.67
C MET A 20 9.30 53.57 -4.31
N VAL A 21 9.44 52.83 -3.21
CA VAL A 21 10.70 52.21 -2.82
C VAL A 21 10.63 50.75 -3.23
N ILE A 22 11.32 50.40 -4.33
CA ILE A 22 11.58 49.02 -4.70
C ILE A 22 12.76 48.59 -3.84
N GLY A 23 12.49 47.75 -2.83
CA GLY A 23 13.57 47.14 -2.02
C GLY A 23 14.41 46.20 -2.88
N ASP A 24 15.66 45.98 -2.48
CA ASP A 24 16.55 45.04 -3.16
C ASP A 24 15.91 43.65 -3.23
N VAL A 25 16.01 43.02 -4.40
CA VAL A 25 15.49 41.67 -4.62
C VAL A 25 16.33 40.71 -3.79
N ASP A 26 15.71 40.00 -2.85
CA ASP A 26 16.34 38.90 -2.14
C ASP A 26 16.63 37.77 -3.13
N VAL A 27 17.83 37.79 -3.70
CA VAL A 27 18.33 36.88 -4.74
C VAL A 27 18.12 35.43 -4.32
N ILE A 28 18.36 35.11 -3.05
CA ILE A 28 18.23 33.76 -2.49
C ILE A 28 16.77 33.31 -2.50
N ALA A 29 15.86 34.20 -2.08
CA ALA A 29 14.42 33.91 -2.09
C ALA A 29 13.91 33.75 -3.54
N THR A 30 14.32 34.60 -4.47
CA THR A 30 13.93 34.49 -5.89
C THR A 30 14.45 33.21 -6.54
N GLU A 31 15.72 32.84 -6.36
CA GLU A 31 16.27 31.61 -6.92
C GLU A 31 15.54 30.36 -6.42
N LYS A 32 15.23 30.31 -5.11
CA LYS A 32 14.47 29.19 -4.54
C LYS A 32 13.10 29.07 -5.19
N ARG A 33 12.40 30.20 -5.35
CA ARG A 33 11.07 30.25 -5.95
C ARG A 33 11.10 29.84 -7.43
N GLU A 34 12.12 30.24 -8.17
CA GLU A 34 12.31 29.80 -9.56
C GLU A 34 12.63 28.31 -9.67
N LYS A 35 13.54 27.79 -8.83
CA LYS A 35 13.87 26.35 -8.77
C LYS A 35 12.62 25.51 -8.47
N GLU A 36 11.78 25.98 -7.57
CA GLU A 36 10.53 25.31 -7.20
C GLU A 36 9.49 25.33 -8.33
N LYS A 37 9.33 26.48 -9.00
CA LYS A 37 8.49 26.58 -10.22
C LYS A 37 8.97 25.66 -11.33
N ARG A 38 10.28 25.60 -11.59
CA ARG A 38 10.89 24.69 -12.60
C ARG A 38 10.57 23.23 -12.27
N LYS A 39 10.74 22.84 -11.00
CA LYS A 39 10.43 21.49 -10.51
C LYS A 39 8.94 21.13 -10.66
N GLN A 40 8.03 22.06 -10.35
CA GLN A 40 6.59 21.84 -10.55
C GLN A 40 6.20 21.70 -12.02
N MET A 41 6.84 22.46 -12.93
CA MET A 41 6.59 22.33 -14.36
C MET A 41 7.14 21.01 -14.92
N GLU A 42 8.32 20.59 -14.48
CA GLU A 42 8.93 19.31 -14.89
C GLU A 42 8.10 18.11 -14.41
N ASP A 43 7.59 18.18 -13.16
CA ASP A 43 6.72 17.14 -12.60
C ASP A 43 5.37 17.01 -13.36
N LYS A 44 4.89 18.07 -14.02
CA LYS A 44 3.68 18.05 -14.86
C LYS A 44 3.91 17.48 -16.27
N ARG A 45 5.15 17.54 -16.78
CA ARG A 45 5.48 17.14 -18.16
C ARG A 45 5.53 15.62 -18.34
N ILE A 46 5.88 14.89 -17.28
CA ILE A 46 5.97 13.43 -17.30
C ILE A 46 4.74 12.88 -16.61
N LYS A 47 4.02 11.97 -17.27
CA LYS A 47 2.89 11.26 -16.68
C LYS A 47 3.31 9.86 -16.18
N PRO A 48 3.62 9.70 -14.88
CA PRO A 48 4.10 8.43 -14.34
C PRO A 48 3.05 7.31 -14.37
N ARG A 49 1.76 7.64 -14.30
CA ARG A 49 0.65 6.66 -14.32
C ARG A 49 0.66 5.80 -15.59
N GLU A 50 0.91 6.41 -16.74
CA GLU A 50 0.95 5.76 -18.03
C GLU A 50 2.16 4.83 -18.12
N CYS A 51 3.30 5.24 -17.57
CA CYS A 51 4.48 4.39 -17.53
C CYS A 51 4.25 3.12 -16.70
N ASP A 52 3.58 3.25 -15.56
CA ASP A 52 3.24 2.10 -14.70
C ASP A 52 2.18 1.21 -15.36
N ARG A 53 1.18 1.78 -16.05
CA ARG A 53 0.15 1.04 -16.80
C ARG A 53 0.74 0.14 -17.89
N TYR A 54 1.74 0.62 -18.62
CA TYR A 54 2.36 -0.10 -19.73
C TYR A 54 3.65 -0.83 -19.33
N GLY A 55 4.00 -0.86 -18.03
CA GLY A 55 5.21 -1.55 -17.55
C GLY A 55 6.52 -0.96 -18.08
N ILE A 56 6.55 0.32 -18.43
CA ILE A 56 7.73 0.98 -19.00
C ILE A 56 8.79 1.13 -17.91
N SER A 57 10.04 0.75 -18.20
CA SER A 57 11.15 0.93 -17.26
C SER A 57 11.51 2.41 -17.05
N ASP A 58 12.07 2.77 -15.89
CA ASP A 58 12.51 4.15 -15.62
C ASP A 58 13.52 4.67 -16.66
N ARG A 59 14.39 3.78 -17.17
CA ARG A 59 15.40 4.13 -18.18
C ARG A 59 14.76 4.42 -19.53
N ALA A 60 13.83 3.56 -19.96
CA ALA A 60 13.09 3.77 -21.19
C ALA A 60 12.28 5.07 -21.11
N ALA A 61 11.54 5.29 -20.02
CA ALA A 61 10.78 6.51 -19.80
C ALA A 61 11.65 7.78 -19.81
N ALA A 62 12.84 7.73 -19.20
CA ALA A 62 13.79 8.84 -19.21
C ALA A 62 14.34 9.14 -20.61
N SER A 63 14.65 8.10 -21.40
CA SER A 63 15.10 8.22 -22.78
C SER A 63 14.01 8.83 -23.68
N PHE A 64 12.78 8.32 -23.60
CA PHE A 64 11.64 8.88 -24.34
C PHE A 64 11.38 10.34 -23.96
N ALA A 65 11.36 10.65 -22.66
CA ALA A 65 11.13 12.02 -22.20
C ALA A 65 12.24 12.97 -22.67
N SER A 66 13.50 12.54 -22.64
CA SER A 66 14.63 13.35 -23.10
C SER A 66 14.60 13.58 -24.62
N ALA A 67 14.25 12.57 -25.41
CA ALA A 67 14.10 12.70 -26.86
C ALA A 67 12.98 13.68 -27.23
N VAL A 68 11.81 13.54 -26.60
CA VAL A 68 10.68 14.48 -26.82
C VAL A 68 11.05 15.90 -26.43
N LEU A 69 11.85 16.10 -25.37
CA LEU A 69 12.30 17.43 -24.96
C LEU A 69 13.34 18.03 -25.93
N GLN A 70 14.14 17.19 -26.61
CA GLN A 70 15.02 17.62 -27.69
C GLN A 70 14.20 18.05 -28.91
N ASP A 71 13.20 17.26 -29.32
CA ASP A 71 12.33 17.58 -30.46
C ASP A 71 11.54 18.89 -30.25
N ILE A 72 11.16 19.20 -29.01
CA ILE A 72 10.47 20.46 -28.66
C ILE A 72 11.45 21.64 -28.53
N GLY A 73 12.76 21.40 -28.62
CA GLY A 73 13.80 22.44 -28.51
C GLY A 73 14.05 22.94 -27.08
N ILE A 74 13.62 22.19 -26.07
CA ILE A 74 13.83 22.51 -24.65
C ILE A 74 15.18 22.01 -24.16
N VAL A 75 15.65 20.88 -24.70
CA VAL A 75 16.98 20.33 -24.43
C VAL A 75 17.81 20.49 -25.70
N ASN A 76 18.94 21.18 -25.59
CA ASN A 76 19.90 21.36 -26.67
C ASN A 76 21.26 20.82 -26.23
N GLU A 77 22.15 20.54 -27.18
CA GLU A 77 23.50 20.02 -26.88
C GLU A 77 24.33 20.95 -25.97
N GLY A 78 24.07 22.26 -26.03
CA GLY A 78 24.71 23.26 -25.17
C GLY A 78 24.10 23.42 -23.77
N GLU A 79 22.87 22.95 -23.52
CA GLU A 79 22.16 23.15 -22.24
C GLU A 79 21.49 21.86 -21.75
N THR A 80 22.26 21.06 -21.01
CA THR A 80 21.86 19.73 -20.51
C THR A 80 21.08 19.77 -19.19
N SER A 81 20.83 20.96 -18.63
CA SER A 81 20.19 21.14 -17.32
C SER A 81 18.76 20.58 -17.27
N HIS A 82 18.11 20.48 -18.43
CA HIS A 82 16.71 20.05 -18.58
C HIS A 82 16.57 18.57 -18.99
N VAL A 83 17.69 17.83 -19.08
CA VAL A 83 17.67 16.39 -19.41
C VAL A 83 16.95 15.61 -18.31
N VAL A 84 16.13 14.64 -18.73
CA VAL A 84 15.36 13.78 -17.82
C VAL A 84 16.18 12.54 -17.49
N ASP A 85 16.72 12.49 -16.29
CA ASP A 85 17.42 11.31 -15.77
C ASP A 85 16.43 10.27 -15.21
N ARG A 86 16.86 8.99 -15.18
CA ARG A 86 16.16 7.88 -14.53
C ARG A 86 15.74 8.23 -13.10
N ASN A 87 16.58 8.91 -12.33
CA ASN A 87 16.25 9.27 -10.95
C ASN A 87 15.13 10.31 -10.86
N LYS A 88 14.97 11.19 -11.86
CA LYS A 88 13.83 12.12 -11.91
C LYS A 88 12.53 11.36 -12.11
N ILE A 89 12.49 10.40 -13.04
CA ILE A 89 11.34 9.49 -13.25
C ILE A 89 11.01 8.71 -11.98
N ARG A 90 12.02 8.12 -11.34
CA ARG A 90 11.85 7.33 -10.12
C ARG A 90 11.27 8.16 -8.96
N ARG A 91 11.76 9.40 -8.78
CA ARG A 91 11.22 10.31 -7.75
C ARG A 91 9.77 10.67 -8.03
N LEU A 92 9.42 10.92 -9.28
CA LEU A 92 8.06 11.19 -9.72
C LEU A 92 7.11 10.01 -9.45
N ARG A 93 7.50 8.80 -9.84
CA ARG A 93 6.73 7.58 -9.56
C ARG A 93 6.55 7.35 -8.06
N LYS A 94 7.61 7.55 -7.26
CA LYS A 94 7.53 7.41 -5.80
C LYS A 94 6.57 8.42 -5.17
N LYS A 95 6.59 9.68 -5.61
CA LYS A 95 5.61 10.69 -5.14
C LYS A 95 4.18 10.28 -5.48
N LEU A 96 3.95 9.82 -6.71
CA LEU A 96 2.64 9.34 -7.14
C LEU A 96 2.18 8.14 -6.29
N GLN A 97 3.05 7.14 -6.10
CA GLN A 97 2.75 5.97 -5.26
C GLN A 97 2.44 6.38 -3.83
N ASN A 98 3.21 7.29 -3.24
CA ASN A 98 2.95 7.80 -1.89
C ASN A 98 1.59 8.50 -1.82
N ALA A 99 1.27 9.39 -2.77
CA ALA A 99 -0.02 10.08 -2.82
C ALA A 99 -1.19 9.11 -3.01
N ILE A 100 -1.04 8.09 -3.87
CA ILE A 100 -2.01 7.01 -4.02
C ILE A 100 -2.15 6.28 -2.69
N SER A 101 -1.05 5.85 -2.06
CA SER A 101 -1.06 5.13 -0.78
C SER A 101 -1.72 5.91 0.35
N GLU A 102 -1.54 7.22 0.39
CA GLU A 102 -2.14 8.12 1.38
C GLU A 102 -3.65 8.29 1.11
N SER A 103 -4.02 8.47 -0.16
CA SER A 103 -5.43 8.51 -0.57
C SER A 103 -6.14 7.18 -0.29
N THR A 104 -5.49 6.03 -0.54
CA THR A 104 -6.03 4.69 -0.26
C THR A 104 -6.05 4.37 1.22
N LYS A 105 -5.10 4.85 2.02
CA LYS A 105 -5.17 4.74 3.49
C LYS A 105 -6.33 5.54 4.08
N LEU A 106 -6.72 6.65 3.42
CA LEU A 106 -7.87 7.47 3.81
C LEU A 106 -9.21 6.95 3.26
N THR A 107 -9.23 6.28 2.10
CA THR A 107 -10.46 5.71 1.50
C THR A 107 -10.72 4.26 1.93
N VAL A 108 -9.68 3.46 2.11
CA VAL A 108 -9.76 2.16 2.77
C VAL A 108 -9.56 2.41 4.26
N SER A 109 -10.64 2.77 4.94
CA SER A 109 -10.62 2.55 6.38
C SER A 109 -10.30 1.05 6.58
N TRP A 110 -9.26 0.75 7.35
CA TRP A 110 -8.88 -0.61 7.74
C TRP A 110 -10.01 -1.38 8.45
N SER A 111 -11.15 -0.73 8.72
CA SER A 111 -12.25 -1.27 9.50
C SER A 111 -13.22 -2.16 8.73
N LEU A 112 -13.28 -2.06 7.39
CA LEU A 112 -14.24 -2.84 6.61
C LEU A 112 -13.56 -4.02 5.91
N LEU A 113 -13.38 -5.12 6.64
CA LEU A 113 -13.02 -6.41 6.06
C LEU A 113 -14.20 -6.88 5.21
N THR A 114 -14.08 -6.80 3.88
CA THR A 114 -15.20 -7.06 2.96
C THR A 114 -15.22 -8.51 2.51
N GLY A 115 -14.05 -9.07 2.21
CA GLY A 115 -13.88 -10.48 1.90
C GLY A 115 -12.60 -11.00 2.52
N LEU A 116 -12.62 -12.21 3.05
CA LEU A 116 -11.46 -12.86 3.65
C LEU A 116 -11.03 -13.99 2.74
N TYR A 117 -9.85 -13.87 2.12
CA TYR A 117 -9.19 -15.00 1.51
C TYR A 117 -8.04 -15.46 2.41
N PHE A 118 -7.90 -16.76 2.60
CA PHE A 118 -6.74 -17.32 3.27
C PHE A 118 -6.18 -18.54 2.55
N ASP A 119 -4.86 -18.66 2.60
CA ASP A 119 -4.13 -19.81 2.08
C ASP A 119 -3.16 -20.34 3.13
N GLY A 120 -3.14 -21.66 3.28
CA GLY A 120 -2.42 -22.38 4.31
C GLY A 120 -1.23 -23.14 3.73
N ARG A 121 -0.09 -23.07 4.41
CA ARG A 121 1.10 -23.86 4.09
C ARG A 121 1.56 -24.61 5.34
N LYS A 122 1.89 -25.90 5.16
CA LYS A 122 2.46 -26.74 6.22
C LYS A 122 3.96 -26.81 6.02
N ASP A 123 4.71 -26.24 6.94
CA ASP A 123 6.17 -26.25 6.90
C ASP A 123 6.72 -27.14 8.03
N ASN A 124 7.77 -27.89 7.71
CA ASN A 124 8.45 -28.77 8.66
C ASN A 124 9.63 -27.98 9.27
N THR A 125 9.49 -27.56 10.52
CA THR A 125 10.53 -26.84 11.25
C THR A 125 11.39 -27.84 12.04
N LYS A 126 12.70 -27.82 11.81
CA LYS A 126 13.65 -28.63 12.58
C LYS A 126 13.90 -27.95 13.93
N VAL A 127 13.59 -28.64 15.02
CA VAL A 127 13.76 -28.14 16.39
C VAL A 127 14.63 -29.12 17.16
N LEU A 128 15.59 -28.62 17.94
CA LEU A 128 16.41 -29.45 18.83
C LEU A 128 15.69 -29.60 20.17
N ILE A 129 15.33 -30.83 20.55
CA ILE A 129 14.77 -31.12 21.87
C ILE A 129 15.91 -31.57 22.78
N ASN A 130 15.97 -31.01 23.98
CA ASN A 130 16.93 -31.40 25.01
C ASN A 130 16.27 -32.45 25.91
N GLU A 131 16.76 -33.68 25.84
CA GLU A 131 16.40 -34.74 26.77
C GLU A 131 17.68 -35.21 27.46
N ASP A 132 17.67 -35.22 28.78
CA ASP A 132 18.71 -35.79 29.64
C ASP A 132 20.13 -35.43 29.20
N THR A 133 20.41 -34.13 29.03
CA THR A 133 21.70 -33.51 28.65
C THR A 133 22.15 -33.67 27.19
N LYS A 134 21.34 -34.27 26.31
CA LYS A 134 21.64 -34.39 24.87
C LYS A 134 20.54 -33.74 24.01
N TYR A 135 20.98 -33.12 22.91
CA TYR A 135 20.08 -32.52 21.93
C TYR A 135 19.80 -33.49 20.79
N TYR A 136 18.52 -33.76 20.53
CA TYR A 136 18.08 -34.57 19.42
C TYR A 136 17.33 -33.71 18.39
N PRO A 137 17.60 -33.88 17.08
CA PRO A 137 16.84 -33.20 16.05
C PRO A 137 15.43 -33.79 15.97
N ASN A 138 14.44 -32.97 16.28
CA ASN A 138 13.03 -33.26 16.04
C ASN A 138 12.51 -32.41 14.87
N THR A 139 11.44 -32.84 14.23
CA THR A 139 10.73 -32.08 13.21
C THR A 139 9.33 -31.76 13.72
N GLN A 140 9.08 -30.50 14.00
CA GLN A 140 7.74 -30.00 14.34
C GLN A 140 7.06 -29.52 13.07
N LYS A 141 5.76 -29.78 12.97
CA LYS A 141 4.94 -29.31 11.84
C LYS A 141 4.22 -28.06 12.29
N GLU A 142 4.51 -26.94 11.64
CA GLU A 142 3.81 -25.68 11.86
C GLU A 142 2.97 -25.35 10.64
N GLU A 143 1.77 -24.84 10.88
CA GLU A 143 0.87 -24.43 9.81
C GLU A 143 0.73 -22.92 9.81
N HIS A 144 1.14 -22.31 8.70
CA HIS A 144 1.10 -20.87 8.50
C HIS A 144 0.00 -20.52 7.49
N TYR A 145 -0.87 -19.60 7.90
CA TYR A 145 -1.99 -19.12 7.11
C TYR A 145 -1.77 -17.65 6.77
N THR A 146 -1.80 -17.32 5.49
CA THR A 146 -1.75 -15.93 5.01
C THR A 146 -3.17 -15.40 4.85
N LEU A 147 -3.42 -14.18 5.32
CA LEU A 147 -4.74 -13.55 5.30
C LEU A 147 -4.74 -12.35 4.35
N VAL A 148 -5.74 -12.31 3.47
CA VAL A 148 -5.88 -11.31 2.41
C VAL A 148 -7.32 -10.78 2.41
N ASN A 149 -7.47 -9.46 2.29
CA ASN A 149 -8.75 -8.78 2.16
C ASN A 149 -9.11 -8.64 0.68
N GLU A 150 -10.22 -9.25 0.27
CA GLU A 150 -10.78 -9.17 -1.07
C GLU A 150 -11.87 -8.08 -1.17
N PRO A 151 -12.09 -7.45 -2.34
CA PRO A 151 -11.62 -7.81 -3.71
C PRO A 151 -10.27 -7.19 -4.13
N ASN A 152 -9.61 -6.44 -3.25
CA ASN A 152 -8.38 -5.71 -3.60
C ASN A 152 -7.10 -6.53 -3.34
N SER A 153 -7.24 -7.80 -2.99
CA SER A 153 -6.16 -8.68 -2.51
C SER A 153 -5.16 -7.99 -1.56
N VAL A 154 -5.67 -7.22 -0.60
CA VAL A 154 -4.83 -6.47 0.34
C VAL A 154 -4.36 -7.41 1.45
N TYR A 155 -3.04 -7.59 1.58
CA TYR A 155 -2.48 -8.39 2.66
C TYR A 155 -2.85 -7.82 4.03
N ILE A 156 -3.44 -8.66 4.88
CA ILE A 156 -3.89 -8.32 6.23
C ILE A 156 -2.83 -8.75 7.26
N GLY A 157 -2.32 -9.98 7.12
CA GLY A 157 -1.43 -10.57 8.10
C GLY A 157 -1.23 -12.06 7.90
N TYR A 158 -0.58 -12.69 8.88
CA TYR A 158 -0.39 -14.13 8.92
C TYR A 158 -0.77 -14.68 10.30
N VAL A 159 -1.16 -15.95 10.33
CA VAL A 159 -1.61 -16.67 11.52
C VAL A 159 -0.92 -18.03 11.55
N THR A 160 -0.51 -18.47 12.74
CA THR A 160 0.06 -19.81 12.92
C THR A 160 -0.91 -20.66 13.75
N ALA A 161 -1.30 -21.83 13.25
CA ALA A 161 -2.13 -22.79 13.98
C ALA A 161 -1.27 -23.93 14.52
N ALA A 162 -1.58 -24.42 15.73
CA ALA A 162 -0.78 -25.43 16.42
C ALA A 162 -1.09 -26.87 15.97
N ILE A 163 -2.36 -27.17 15.67
CA ILE A 163 -2.86 -28.53 15.39
C ILE A 163 -3.46 -28.63 13.97
N GLY A 164 -3.63 -27.50 13.27
CA GLY A 164 -4.00 -27.49 11.84
C GLY A 164 -5.41 -28.01 11.53
N GLY A 165 -6.23 -28.21 12.56
CA GLY A 165 -7.63 -28.54 12.43
C GLY A 165 -8.47 -27.29 12.22
N ALA A 166 -9.61 -27.42 11.54
CA ALA A 166 -10.52 -26.32 11.23
C ALA A 166 -10.92 -25.47 12.45
N LYS A 167 -11.07 -26.10 13.62
CA LYS A 167 -11.38 -25.42 14.88
C LYS A 167 -10.25 -24.52 15.35
N ASP A 168 -9.02 -25.02 15.29
CA ASP A 168 -7.82 -24.30 15.70
C ASP A 168 -7.51 -23.13 14.76
N ILE A 169 -7.67 -23.37 13.45
CA ILE A 169 -7.57 -22.34 12.40
C ILE A 169 -8.59 -21.23 12.64
N LYS A 170 -9.86 -21.58 12.90
CA LYS A 170 -10.92 -20.62 13.24
C LYS A 170 -10.53 -19.78 14.44
N GLU A 171 -10.15 -20.40 15.56
CA GLU A 171 -9.84 -19.68 16.79
C GLU A 171 -8.64 -18.74 16.60
N SER A 172 -7.60 -19.20 15.89
CA SER A 172 -6.42 -18.40 15.62
C SER A 172 -6.72 -17.19 14.72
N ILE A 173 -7.55 -17.35 13.70
CA ILE A 173 -7.97 -16.24 12.81
C ILE A 173 -8.89 -15.26 13.56
N LEU A 174 -9.85 -15.73 14.35
CA LEU A 174 -10.72 -14.86 15.14
C LEU A 174 -9.93 -14.07 16.19
N ASN A 175 -8.98 -14.72 16.87
CA ASN A 175 -8.09 -14.05 17.83
C ASN A 175 -7.24 -12.97 17.14
N PHE A 176 -6.76 -13.24 15.93
CA PHE A 176 -6.04 -12.25 15.12
C PHE A 176 -6.94 -11.04 14.81
N PHE A 177 -8.21 -11.23 14.46
CA PHE A 177 -9.14 -10.12 14.19
C PHE A 177 -9.44 -9.29 15.44
N VAL A 178 -9.68 -9.93 16.58
CA VAL A 178 -9.90 -9.25 17.87
C VAL A 178 -8.67 -8.43 18.26
N SER A 179 -7.47 -9.02 18.13
CA SER A 179 -6.20 -8.37 18.50
C SER A 179 -5.86 -7.16 17.63
N ASN A 180 -6.32 -7.15 16.38
CA ASN A 180 -6.10 -6.05 15.42
C ASN A 180 -7.30 -5.11 15.31
N ASN A 181 -8.28 -5.18 16.22
CA ASN A 181 -9.50 -4.36 16.23
C ASN A 181 -10.26 -4.38 14.89
N MET A 182 -10.25 -5.51 14.18
CA MET A 182 -10.95 -5.65 12.90
C MET A 182 -12.38 -6.13 13.11
N GLN A 183 -13.34 -5.45 12.48
CA GLN A 183 -14.75 -5.78 12.58
C GLN A 183 -15.16 -6.76 11.49
N LEU A 184 -15.94 -7.78 11.87
CA LEU A 184 -16.47 -8.79 10.95
C LEU A 184 -17.81 -8.39 10.30
N ASN A 185 -18.41 -7.28 10.74
CA ASN A 185 -19.76 -6.86 10.32
C ASN A 185 -19.87 -6.56 8.82
N GLY A 186 -18.75 -6.22 8.17
CA GLY A 186 -18.69 -5.97 6.72
C GLY A 186 -18.30 -7.19 5.89
N LEU A 187 -18.02 -8.34 6.53
CA LEU A 187 -17.53 -9.52 5.83
C LEU A 187 -18.69 -10.14 5.04
N THR A 188 -18.50 -10.25 3.73
CA THR A 188 -19.48 -10.77 2.79
C THR A 188 -19.01 -12.02 2.09
N VAL A 189 -17.69 -12.28 2.04
CA VAL A 189 -17.14 -13.45 1.37
C VAL A 189 -16.02 -14.07 2.18
N ILE A 190 -15.99 -15.39 2.28
CA ILE A 190 -14.83 -16.15 2.76
C ILE A 190 -14.36 -17.08 1.65
N GLY A 191 -13.08 -16.97 1.29
CA GLY A 191 -12.39 -17.74 0.28
C GLY A 191 -11.26 -18.58 0.87
N CYS A 192 -11.19 -19.84 0.44
CA CYS A 192 -10.13 -20.77 0.82
C CYS A 192 -9.99 -21.91 -0.21
N ASP A 193 -8.94 -22.72 -0.06
CA ASP A 193 -8.74 -23.91 -0.86
C ASP A 193 -9.78 -25.00 -0.59
N GLY A 194 -9.94 -25.92 -1.56
CA GLY A 194 -10.90 -27.02 -1.51
C GLY A 194 -10.53 -28.20 -0.60
N THR A 195 -9.78 -27.98 0.48
CA THR A 195 -9.42 -29.08 1.40
C THR A 195 -10.60 -29.46 2.30
N ASN A 196 -10.63 -30.72 2.76
CA ASN A 196 -11.69 -31.21 3.67
C ASN A 196 -11.68 -30.47 5.03
N VAL A 197 -10.52 -29.96 5.45
CA VAL A 197 -10.39 -29.12 6.66
C VAL A 197 -11.14 -27.81 6.48
N ASN A 198 -11.10 -27.22 5.28
CA ASN A 198 -11.75 -25.95 5.00
C ASN A 198 -13.24 -26.10 4.65
N THR A 199 -13.58 -27.10 3.83
CA THR A 199 -14.91 -27.28 3.21
C THR A 199 -15.79 -28.36 3.86
N GLY A 200 -15.31 -29.07 4.88
CA GLY A 200 -16.05 -30.19 5.47
C GLY A 200 -17.45 -29.82 5.99
N HIS A 201 -18.46 -30.60 5.62
CA HIS A 201 -19.87 -30.32 5.93
C HIS A 201 -20.20 -30.14 7.44
N LYS A 202 -19.53 -30.89 8.33
CA LYS A 202 -19.81 -30.85 9.79
C LYS A 202 -18.75 -30.12 10.61
N ARG A 203 -17.50 -30.13 10.13
CA ARG A 203 -16.32 -29.67 10.89
C ARG A 203 -15.36 -28.85 10.03
N GLY A 204 -15.78 -28.41 8.86
CA GLY A 204 -15.01 -27.55 7.99
C GLY A 204 -14.90 -26.14 8.57
N PHE A 205 -13.83 -25.43 8.24
CA PHE A 205 -13.62 -24.04 8.64
C PHE A 205 -14.82 -23.16 8.28
N ILE A 206 -15.31 -23.25 7.04
CA ILE A 206 -16.47 -22.49 6.56
C ILE A 206 -17.68 -22.72 7.47
N ARG A 207 -18.01 -23.99 7.72
CA ARG A 207 -19.13 -24.35 8.59
C ARG A 207 -18.96 -23.84 10.03
N LEU A 208 -17.73 -23.91 10.55
CA LEU A 208 -17.44 -23.45 11.91
C LEU A 208 -17.49 -21.92 12.05
N MET A 209 -17.16 -21.19 10.97
CA MET A 209 -17.30 -19.74 10.89
C MET A 209 -18.76 -19.33 10.79
N GLU A 210 -19.56 -19.98 9.92
CA GLU A 210 -21.02 -19.79 9.85
C GLU A 210 -21.67 -19.90 11.24
N LEU A 211 -21.38 -20.99 11.96
CA LEU A 211 -21.95 -21.24 13.29
C LEU A 211 -21.46 -20.22 14.34
N ALA A 212 -20.30 -19.61 14.15
CA ALA A 212 -19.78 -18.56 15.04
C ALA A 212 -20.43 -17.20 14.78
N SER A 213 -20.85 -16.99 13.53
CA SER A 213 -21.24 -15.68 13.00
C SER A 213 -22.73 -15.55 12.75
N ILE A 214 -23.56 -16.39 13.38
CA ILE A 214 -25.02 -16.43 13.24
C ILE A 214 -25.69 -15.06 13.51
N ASP A 215 -25.04 -14.15 14.25
CA ASP A 215 -25.56 -12.80 14.51
C ASP A 215 -24.93 -11.68 13.65
N HIS A 216 -23.94 -11.97 12.78
CA HIS A 216 -23.11 -10.94 12.11
C HIS A 216 -22.81 -11.16 10.63
N TYR A 217 -23.15 -12.32 10.02
CA TYR A 217 -22.74 -12.64 8.65
C TYR A 217 -23.93 -12.97 7.73
N ASN A 218 -24.15 -12.12 6.72
CA ASN A 218 -25.18 -12.29 5.67
C ASN A 218 -24.53 -12.57 4.28
N GLY A 219 -23.31 -13.08 4.25
CA GLY A 219 -22.47 -13.21 3.05
C GLY A 219 -22.49 -14.59 2.37
N GLU A 220 -21.81 -14.69 1.22
CA GLU A 220 -21.66 -15.90 0.39
C GLU A 220 -20.29 -16.58 0.63
N PHE A 221 -20.25 -17.91 0.65
CA PHE A 221 -19.00 -18.66 0.78
C PHE A 221 -18.50 -19.15 -0.58
N VAL A 222 -17.23 -18.86 -0.90
CA VAL A 222 -16.64 -19.23 -2.20
C VAL A 222 -15.44 -20.15 -1.97
N CYS A 223 -15.53 -21.39 -2.44
CA CYS A 223 -14.40 -22.32 -2.38
C CYS A 223 -13.78 -22.52 -3.76
N PHE A 224 -12.45 -22.38 -3.85
CA PHE A 224 -11.71 -22.65 -5.07
C PHE A 224 -11.19 -24.09 -5.06
N LYS A 225 -11.84 -24.97 -5.83
CA LYS A 225 -11.31 -26.31 -6.12
C LYS A 225 -10.22 -26.18 -7.18
N GLN A 226 -9.01 -26.68 -6.88
CA GLN A 226 -7.90 -26.69 -7.80
C GLN A 226 -8.12 -27.73 -8.91
N ARG A 227 -8.99 -27.37 -9.88
CA ARG A 227 -9.09 -27.79 -11.29
C ARG A 227 -10.53 -27.54 -11.75
N SER A 228 -10.67 -26.55 -12.65
CA SER A 228 -11.82 -26.27 -13.52
C SER A 228 -13.21 -26.22 -12.85
N PHE A 229 -13.86 -25.06 -12.96
CA PHE A 229 -15.20 -24.71 -12.51
C PHE A 229 -15.29 -24.15 -11.08
N LEU A 230 -15.63 -22.85 -11.01
CA LEU A 230 -16.13 -22.20 -9.80
C LEU A 230 -17.41 -22.94 -9.38
N SER A 231 -17.43 -23.46 -8.15
CA SER A 231 -18.67 -23.86 -7.49
C SER A 231 -18.98 -22.84 -6.41
N VAL A 232 -19.97 -21.99 -6.66
CA VAL A 232 -20.66 -21.22 -5.62
C VAL A 232 -21.48 -22.23 -4.82
N ILE A 233 -21.26 -22.31 -3.51
CA ILE A 233 -22.07 -23.14 -2.62
C ILE A 233 -23.11 -22.20 -2.02
N TYR A 234 -24.38 -22.43 -2.37
CA TYR A 234 -25.54 -21.77 -1.77
C TYR A 234 -25.86 -22.36 -0.39
#